data_AF-A0A553PTI0-F1
#
_entry.id   AF-A0A553PTI0-F1
#
_cell.length_a   1.000
_cell.length_b   1.000
_cell.length_c   1.000
_cell.angle_alpha   90.00
_cell.angle_beta   90.00
_cell.angle_gamma   90.00
#
_symmetry.space_group_name_H-M   'P 1'
#
loop_
_entity.id
_entity.type
_entity.pdbx_description
1 polymer ?
#
loop_
_entity_poly.entity_id
_entity_poly.type
_entity_poly.pdbx_seq_one_letter_code
_entity_poly.pdbx_strand_id
1 'polypeptide(L)'
;MPKRALSTLKTAGGSGSKKVKQGVSTTAQADRTAPPPQRNARGQLEFEGFPMFRPNRTPAQVLQAGSFGGTYFRPIYSSVTGEKYGASVWQELPDHWLTGLNVKTQVASSIYDAQVNKYKAKCGGSLEMWESSGWIKAQDPYGWFQWYCRFYQGRRTEDDERQISRWSNCAGEKGRWKNNLITKVVKAGAKFDNPVISPVVRQTLLHWAYELTEEDFIRRKKQLK
;
A
#
# COMPACT_ATOMS: atom_id res chain seq x y z
N MET A 1 67.27 -28.27 12.25
CA MET A 1 67.32 -27.05 13.09
C MET A 1 68.33 -26.08 12.47
N PRO A 2 68.04 -24.79 12.26
CA PRO A 2 67.01 -24.24 11.37
C PRO A 2 67.57 -23.47 10.15
N LYS A 3 66.66 -23.17 9.21
CA LYS A 3 66.85 -22.56 7.88
C LYS A 3 66.77 -21.03 7.92
N ARG A 4 67.41 -20.37 6.93
CA ARG A 4 67.28 -18.96 6.53
C ARG A 4 65.83 -18.48 6.39
N ALA A 5 65.57 -17.22 6.73
CA ALA A 5 64.66 -16.35 5.98
C ALA A 5 64.95 -14.85 6.22
N LEU A 6 64.90 -14.10 5.12
CA LEU A 6 64.98 -12.64 5.02
C LEU A 6 63.66 -11.95 5.40
N SER A 7 63.80 -10.69 5.83
CA SER A 7 62.95 -9.52 5.63
C SER A 7 61.45 -9.57 5.95
N THR A 8 60.98 -8.57 6.70
CA THR A 8 59.90 -7.67 6.22
C THR A 8 59.78 -6.42 7.10
N LEU A 9 59.65 -5.28 6.43
CA LEU A 9 59.33 -3.98 6.99
C LEU A 9 57.92 -3.98 7.63
N LYS A 10 57.80 -3.31 8.77
CA LYS A 10 56.51 -2.83 9.30
C LYS A 10 56.11 -1.57 8.54
N THR A 11 55.02 -1.63 7.78
CA THR A 11 54.24 -0.45 7.36
C THR A 11 52.98 -0.38 8.22
N ALA A 12 52.84 0.73 8.95
CA ALA A 12 51.59 1.10 9.61
C ALA A 12 50.65 1.73 8.56
N GLY A 13 49.54 1.05 8.27
CA GLY A 13 48.46 1.58 7.44
C GLY A 13 47.19 1.70 8.27
N GLY A 14 46.87 2.92 8.71
CA GLY A 14 45.62 3.24 9.40
C GLY A 14 44.43 3.11 8.45
N SER A 15 43.52 2.19 8.75
CA SER A 15 42.24 2.06 8.05
C SER A 15 41.20 2.99 8.68
N GLY A 16 41.05 4.18 8.09
CA GLY A 16 39.91 5.06 8.35
C GLY A 16 38.68 4.55 7.59
N SER A 17 37.78 3.87 8.29
CA SER A 17 36.49 3.44 7.72
C SER A 17 35.60 4.65 7.42
N LYS A 18 35.56 5.06 6.15
CA LYS A 18 34.58 6.03 5.63
C LYS A 18 33.19 5.39 5.67
N LYS A 19 32.29 5.95 6.48
CA LYS A 19 30.85 5.69 6.44
C LYS A 19 30.30 6.03 5.05
N VAL A 20 29.84 5.02 4.33
CA VAL A 20 29.08 5.20 3.08
C VAL A 20 27.68 5.66 3.47
N LYS A 21 27.38 6.94 3.23
CA LYS A 21 26.01 7.45 3.21
C LYS A 21 25.39 6.98 1.90
N GLN A 22 24.50 5.98 1.95
CA GLN A 22 23.64 5.66 0.81
C GLN A 22 22.64 6.79 0.64
N GLY A 23 22.81 7.57 -0.43
CA GLY A 23 21.87 8.59 -0.86
C GLY A 23 20.60 7.93 -1.37
N VAL A 24 19.46 8.35 -0.83
CA VAL A 24 18.14 8.12 -1.44
C VAL A 24 18.16 8.82 -2.80
N SER A 25 17.78 8.09 -3.85
CA SER A 25 17.67 8.62 -5.22
C SER A 25 16.75 9.84 -5.25
N THR A 26 17.33 11.00 -5.54
CA THR A 26 16.67 12.32 -5.57
C THR A 26 15.75 12.51 -6.78
N THR A 27 15.71 11.59 -7.74
CA THR A 27 14.87 11.71 -8.94
C THR A 27 13.41 11.29 -8.72
N ALA A 28 13.12 10.36 -7.79
CA ALA A 28 11.76 9.85 -7.60
C ALA A 28 10.77 10.83 -6.93
N GLN A 29 11.28 11.92 -6.34
CA GLN A 29 10.46 13.00 -5.76
C GLN A 29 10.22 14.15 -6.76
N ALA A 30 11.03 14.27 -7.82
CA ALA A 30 10.96 15.40 -8.76
C ALA A 30 9.69 15.40 -9.62
N ASP A 31 9.08 14.23 -9.87
CA ASP A 31 7.89 14.08 -10.72
C ASP A 31 6.55 14.22 -9.96
N ARG A 32 6.59 14.65 -8.69
CA ARG A 32 5.42 14.74 -7.80
C ARG A 32 4.93 16.18 -7.69
N THR A 33 4.23 16.64 -8.71
CA THR A 33 3.85 18.05 -8.85
C THR A 33 2.39 18.34 -8.53
N ALA A 34 1.50 17.34 -8.60
CA ALA A 34 0.07 17.56 -8.39
C ALA A 34 -0.24 17.88 -6.91
N PRO A 35 -1.21 18.76 -6.64
CA PRO A 35 -1.53 19.18 -5.28
C PRO A 35 -2.12 18.04 -4.44
N PRO A 36 -2.02 18.13 -3.10
CA PRO A 36 -2.67 17.19 -2.21
C PRO A 36 -4.20 17.22 -2.40
N PRO A 37 -4.90 16.09 -2.21
CA PRO A 37 -6.35 16.05 -2.37
C PRO A 37 -7.08 16.85 -1.30
N GLN A 38 -8.24 17.39 -1.66
CA GLN A 38 -9.17 17.97 -0.69
C GLN A 38 -10.11 16.89 -0.15
N ARG A 39 -10.74 17.15 1.00
CA ARG A 39 -11.82 16.30 1.52
C ARG A 39 -13.16 17.00 1.34
N ASN A 40 -14.12 16.33 0.73
CA ASN A 40 -15.49 16.83 0.66
C ASN A 40 -16.26 16.57 1.96
N ALA A 41 -17.49 17.09 2.04
CA ALA A 41 -18.38 16.94 3.20
C ALA A 41 -18.71 15.48 3.55
N ARG A 42 -18.54 14.55 2.60
CA ARG A 42 -18.74 13.10 2.80
C ARG A 42 -17.47 12.39 3.28
N GLY A 43 -16.39 13.13 3.52
CA GLY A 43 -15.08 12.59 3.91
C GLY A 43 -14.32 11.88 2.79
N GLN A 44 -14.75 12.00 1.53
CA GLN A 44 -14.05 11.44 0.38
C GLN A 44 -12.91 12.36 -0.06
N LEU A 45 -11.84 11.78 -0.57
CA LEU A 45 -10.71 12.49 -1.15
C LEU A 45 -11.03 12.89 -2.58
N GLU A 46 -10.77 14.15 -2.93
CA GLU A 46 -10.99 14.71 -4.25
C GLU A 46 -9.64 15.13 -4.85
N PHE A 47 -9.30 14.51 -5.97
CA PHE A 47 -8.09 14.79 -6.72
C PHE A 47 -8.42 15.61 -7.96
N GLU A 48 -7.67 16.68 -8.18
CA GLU A 48 -7.77 17.50 -9.39
C GLU A 48 -7.56 16.65 -10.65
N GLY A 49 -8.44 16.80 -11.63
CA GLY A 49 -8.43 16.01 -12.88
C GLY A 49 -9.02 14.59 -12.77
N PHE A 50 -9.34 14.10 -11.56
CA PHE A 50 -9.82 12.72 -11.36
C PHE A 50 -11.12 12.66 -10.57
N PRO A 51 -12.26 13.15 -11.13
CA PRO A 51 -13.54 13.22 -10.42
C PRO A 51 -14.13 11.85 -10.04
N MET A 52 -13.76 10.80 -10.78
CA MET A 52 -14.27 9.45 -10.55
C MET A 52 -13.51 8.68 -9.47
N PHE A 53 -12.36 9.18 -9.03
CA PHE A 53 -11.58 8.56 -7.95
C PHE A 53 -11.88 9.27 -6.62
N ARG A 54 -12.60 8.57 -5.74
CA ARG A 54 -13.11 9.11 -4.47
C ARG A 54 -12.88 8.16 -3.28
N PRO A 55 -11.64 7.70 -3.02
CA PRO A 55 -11.34 6.94 -1.81
C PRO A 55 -11.62 7.79 -0.57
N ASN A 56 -12.02 7.19 0.55
CA ASN A 56 -12.24 7.92 1.81
C ASN A 56 -11.13 7.70 2.85
N ARG A 57 -10.12 6.91 2.51
CA ARG A 57 -8.89 6.71 3.30
C ARG A 57 -7.64 7.20 2.58
N THR A 58 -6.79 7.94 3.28
CA THR A 58 -5.44 8.25 2.78
C THR A 58 -4.53 7.02 2.85
N PRO A 59 -3.40 6.98 2.14
CA PRO A 59 -2.43 5.91 2.31
C PRO A 59 -1.97 5.76 3.77
N ALA A 60 -1.75 6.87 4.48
CA ALA A 60 -1.45 6.88 5.91
C ALA A 60 -2.52 6.15 6.72
N GLN A 61 -3.80 6.46 6.48
CA GLN A 61 -4.92 5.81 7.18
C GLN A 61 -5.03 4.31 6.85
N VAL A 62 -4.73 3.90 5.62
CA VAL A 62 -4.73 2.48 5.22
C VAL A 62 -3.59 1.72 5.91
N LEU A 63 -2.39 2.31 6.01
CA LEU A 63 -1.27 1.74 6.75
C LEU A 63 -1.60 1.61 8.25
N GLN A 64 -2.04 2.72 8.85
CA GLN A 64 -2.36 2.81 10.27
C GLN A 64 -3.48 1.85 10.70
N ALA A 65 -4.44 1.60 9.82
CA ALA A 65 -5.51 0.65 10.08
C ALA A 65 -5.03 -0.82 10.10
N GLY A 66 -3.86 -1.13 9.56
CA GLY A 66 -3.43 -2.52 9.36
C GLY A 66 -4.21 -3.16 8.22
N SER A 67 -3.73 -2.93 7.00
CA SER A 67 -4.43 -3.42 5.79
C SER A 67 -3.88 -4.74 5.27
N PHE A 68 -2.58 -4.95 5.36
CA PHE A 68 -1.88 -5.94 4.52
C PHE A 68 -1.13 -7.02 5.32
N GLY A 69 -1.60 -7.31 6.53
CA GLY A 69 -1.00 -8.28 7.44
C GLY A 69 0.45 -7.99 7.79
N GLY A 70 0.86 -6.72 7.68
CA GLY A 70 2.23 -6.29 7.93
C GLY A 70 3.23 -6.46 6.78
N THR A 71 2.78 -6.92 5.61
CA THR A 71 3.69 -7.48 4.58
C THR A 71 3.72 -6.71 3.27
N TYR A 72 3.11 -5.53 3.21
CA TYR A 72 2.93 -4.86 1.92
C TYR A 72 4.27 -4.53 1.28
N PHE A 73 5.18 -3.90 2.02
CA PHE A 73 6.52 -3.53 1.55
C PHE A 73 7.59 -4.52 1.99
N ARG A 74 7.25 -5.81 2.06
CA ARG A 74 8.20 -6.89 2.35
C ARG A 74 9.25 -7.01 1.23
N PRO A 75 10.40 -7.66 1.48
CA PRO A 75 11.30 -8.04 0.40
C PRO A 75 10.60 -8.93 -0.64
N ILE A 76 10.75 -8.59 -1.92
CA ILE A 76 10.19 -9.36 -3.04
C ILE A 76 11.21 -9.51 -4.17
N TYR A 77 11.05 -10.57 -4.97
CA TYR A 77 11.55 -10.60 -6.33
C TYR A 77 10.36 -10.34 -7.25
N SER A 78 10.47 -9.38 -8.17
CA SER A 78 9.40 -9.10 -9.12
C SER A 78 9.74 -9.69 -10.48
N SER A 79 8.88 -10.59 -10.98
CA SER A 79 9.06 -11.17 -12.32
C SER A 79 8.83 -10.14 -13.44
N VAL A 80 8.09 -9.06 -13.15
CA VAL A 80 7.80 -7.98 -14.11
C VAL A 80 9.02 -7.10 -14.38
N THR A 81 9.86 -6.86 -13.37
CA THR A 81 11.06 -6.01 -13.49
C THR A 81 12.35 -6.82 -13.58
N GLY A 82 12.34 -8.08 -13.14
CA GLY A 82 13.55 -8.90 -13.00
C GLY A 82 14.41 -8.52 -11.79
N GLU A 83 13.91 -7.69 -10.88
CA GLU A 83 14.69 -7.13 -9.76
C GLU A 83 14.29 -7.72 -8.40
N LYS A 84 15.27 -7.73 -7.48
CA LYS A 84 15.04 -7.98 -6.06
C LYS A 84 14.88 -6.66 -5.32
N TYR A 85 13.69 -6.40 -4.79
CA TYR A 85 13.41 -5.27 -3.92
C TYR A 85 13.58 -5.69 -2.47
N GLY A 86 14.47 -4.99 -1.75
CA GLY A 86 14.69 -5.19 -0.32
C GLY A 86 13.65 -4.52 0.56
N ALA A 87 13.77 -4.69 1.88
CA ALA A 87 12.94 -4.00 2.88
C ALA A 87 13.32 -2.52 3.06
N SER A 88 13.53 -1.78 1.98
CA SER A 88 13.81 -0.34 1.96
C SER A 88 12.80 0.45 1.13
N VAL A 89 11.97 -0.20 0.31
CA VAL A 89 11.01 0.49 -0.57
C VAL A 89 10.00 1.35 0.22
N TRP A 90 9.65 0.94 1.44
CA TRP A 90 8.80 1.74 2.33
C TRP A 90 9.39 3.10 2.72
N GLN A 91 10.70 3.34 2.52
CA GLN A 91 11.34 4.63 2.80
C GLN A 91 10.88 5.73 1.84
N GLU A 92 10.16 5.41 0.76
CA GLU A 92 9.51 6.40 -0.10
C GLU A 92 8.26 7.04 0.54
N LEU A 93 7.79 6.48 1.66
CA LEU A 93 6.63 6.96 2.39
C LEU A 93 7.03 8.12 3.32
N PRO A 94 6.22 9.18 3.45
CA PRO A 94 6.46 10.23 4.43
C PRO A 94 6.53 9.69 5.86
N ASP A 95 7.52 10.13 6.64
CA ASP A 95 7.75 9.64 8.01
C ASP A 95 6.53 9.75 8.92
N HIS A 96 5.75 10.83 8.77
CA HIS A 96 4.53 11.04 9.56
C HIS A 96 3.44 9.98 9.28
N TRP A 97 3.48 9.27 8.14
CA TRP A 97 2.56 8.16 7.88
C TRP A 97 2.88 6.93 8.73
N LEU A 98 4.15 6.79 9.12
CA LEU A 98 4.69 5.65 9.86
C LEU A 98 4.76 5.91 11.37
N THR A 99 4.39 7.10 11.83
CA THR A 99 4.40 7.45 13.25
C THR A 99 3.55 6.46 14.06
N GLY A 100 4.16 5.83 15.06
CA GLY A 100 3.51 4.82 15.91
C GLY A 100 3.45 3.40 15.33
N LEU A 101 3.84 3.19 14.07
CA LEU A 101 3.89 1.85 13.46
C LEU A 101 5.25 1.20 13.68
N ASN A 102 5.23 -0.09 14.01
CA ASN A 102 6.42 -0.92 13.95
C ASN A 102 6.63 -1.40 12.50
N VAL A 103 7.56 -0.77 11.79
CA VAL A 103 7.85 -1.08 10.38
C VAL A 103 8.16 -2.56 10.14
N LYS A 104 8.88 -3.22 11.05
CA LYS A 104 9.30 -4.62 10.89
C LYS A 104 8.13 -5.61 10.96
N THR A 105 7.05 -5.27 11.67
CA THR A 105 5.91 -6.17 11.88
C THR A 105 4.64 -5.70 11.19
N GLN A 106 4.49 -4.40 10.92
CA GLN A 106 3.25 -3.79 10.41
C GLN A 106 3.37 -3.21 9.00
N VAL A 107 4.56 -3.15 8.41
CA VAL A 107 4.77 -2.54 7.08
C VAL A 107 5.58 -3.43 6.12
N ALA A 108 6.71 -3.95 6.59
CA ALA A 108 7.71 -4.64 5.77
C ALA A 108 8.08 -6.04 6.31
N SER A 109 7.19 -6.66 7.09
CA SER A 109 7.36 -8.04 7.55
C SER A 109 7.40 -9.00 6.36
N SER A 110 8.27 -10.00 6.39
CA SER A 110 8.24 -11.10 5.41
C SER A 110 7.12 -12.10 5.68
N ILE A 111 6.53 -12.08 6.88
CA ILE A 111 5.52 -13.04 7.34
C ILE A 111 4.18 -12.32 7.50
N TYR A 112 3.14 -12.87 6.87
CA TYR A 112 1.79 -12.34 6.96
C TYR A 112 1.15 -12.68 8.28
N ASP A 113 0.70 -11.66 9.01
CA ASP A 113 -0.06 -11.82 10.25
C ASP A 113 -1.44 -11.16 10.13
N ALA A 114 -2.49 -12.00 10.13
CA ALA A 114 -3.87 -11.52 10.10
C ALA A 114 -4.23 -10.72 11.38
N GLN A 115 -3.52 -10.90 12.50
CA GLN A 115 -3.75 -10.13 13.72
C GLN A 115 -3.33 -8.67 13.58
N VAL A 116 -2.45 -8.34 12.63
CA VAL A 116 -2.15 -6.94 12.29
C VAL A 116 -3.34 -6.26 11.61
N ASN A 117 -4.21 -7.03 10.96
CA ASN A 117 -5.31 -6.44 10.20
C ASN A 117 -6.39 -5.82 11.08
N LYS A 118 -7.02 -4.73 10.62
CA LYS A 118 -8.18 -4.11 11.27
C LYS A 118 -9.28 -5.12 11.57
N TYR A 119 -9.65 -5.92 10.56
CA TYR A 119 -10.76 -6.88 10.64
C TYR A 119 -10.31 -8.31 10.96
N LYS A 120 -9.04 -8.50 11.36
CA LYS A 120 -8.46 -9.80 11.72
C LYS A 120 -8.63 -10.91 10.67
N ALA A 121 -8.82 -10.51 9.41
CA ALA A 121 -9.11 -11.41 8.30
C ALA A 121 -8.02 -11.30 7.23
N LYS A 122 -7.56 -12.44 6.72
CA LYS A 122 -6.67 -12.49 5.56
C LYS A 122 -7.47 -12.26 4.28
N CYS A 123 -6.98 -11.40 3.39
CA CYS A 123 -7.52 -11.22 2.04
C CYS A 123 -6.43 -10.82 1.04
N GLY A 124 -6.78 -10.87 -0.25
CA GLY A 124 -5.85 -10.60 -1.36
C GLY A 124 -5.17 -11.87 -1.90
N GLY A 125 -4.69 -11.79 -3.14
CA GLY A 125 -3.91 -12.85 -3.81
C GLY A 125 -2.41 -12.74 -3.55
N SER A 126 -1.64 -13.73 -4.01
CA SER A 126 -0.18 -13.73 -3.97
C SER A 126 0.42 -12.78 -5.00
N LEU A 127 1.66 -12.29 -4.78
CA LEU A 127 2.37 -11.44 -5.75
C LEU A 127 2.40 -12.09 -7.14
N GLU A 128 2.74 -13.38 -7.20
CA GLU A 128 2.76 -14.18 -8.42
C GLU A 128 1.43 -14.15 -9.19
N MET A 129 0.29 -14.27 -8.49
CA MET A 129 -1.04 -14.14 -9.10
C MET A 129 -1.24 -12.74 -9.69
N TRP A 130 -0.82 -11.69 -8.99
CA TRP A 130 -0.96 -10.32 -9.48
C TRP A 130 -0.06 -10.05 -10.70
N GLU A 131 1.16 -10.59 -10.71
CA GLU A 131 2.09 -10.46 -11.83
C GLU A 131 1.59 -11.24 -13.06
N SER A 132 1.18 -12.49 -12.90
CA SER A 132 0.66 -13.31 -14.01
C SER A 132 -0.67 -12.79 -14.59
N SER A 133 -1.46 -12.07 -13.81
CA SER A 133 -2.70 -11.42 -14.27
C SER A 133 -2.45 -10.08 -14.99
N GLY A 134 -1.19 -9.65 -15.16
CA GLY A 134 -0.85 -8.36 -15.78
C GLY A 134 -1.27 -7.16 -14.94
N TRP A 135 -1.45 -7.33 -13.63
CA TRP A 135 -1.94 -6.28 -12.74
C TRP A 135 -0.83 -5.42 -12.15
N ILE A 136 0.41 -5.90 -12.18
CA ILE A 136 1.63 -5.19 -11.76
C ILE A 136 2.29 -4.54 -12.99
N LYS A 137 2.78 -3.32 -12.82
CA LYS A 137 3.55 -2.59 -13.82
C LYS A 137 4.93 -2.28 -13.25
N ALA A 138 5.95 -2.24 -14.11
CA ALA A 138 7.34 -2.04 -13.69
C ALA A 138 7.52 -0.77 -12.84
N GLN A 139 6.77 0.30 -13.14
CA GLN A 139 6.82 1.53 -12.35
C GLN A 139 6.39 1.33 -10.89
N ASP A 140 5.48 0.39 -10.60
CA ASP A 140 4.94 0.12 -9.26
C ASP A 140 4.99 -1.40 -8.99
N PRO A 141 6.17 -1.95 -8.65
CA PRO A 141 6.38 -3.40 -8.50
C PRO A 141 5.57 -4.03 -7.36
N TYR A 142 5.11 -3.22 -6.39
CA TYR A 142 4.19 -3.67 -5.34
C TYR A 142 2.71 -3.48 -5.71
N GLY A 143 2.42 -2.93 -6.89
CA GLY A 143 1.06 -2.82 -7.42
C GLY A 143 0.24 -1.67 -6.85
N TRP A 144 -1.06 -1.91 -6.68
CA TRP A 144 -2.07 -0.87 -6.44
C TRP A 144 -1.73 0.10 -5.30
N PHE A 145 -1.35 -0.40 -4.12
CA PHE A 145 -1.17 0.49 -2.95
C PHE A 145 0.08 1.34 -3.09
N GLN A 146 1.13 0.82 -3.73
CA GLN A 146 2.30 1.62 -4.07
C GLN A 146 1.96 2.71 -5.09
N TRP A 147 1.21 2.35 -6.14
CA TRP A 147 0.66 3.34 -7.06
C TRP A 147 -0.13 4.42 -6.31
N TYR A 148 -1.02 4.02 -5.40
CA TYR A 148 -1.83 4.95 -4.62
C TYR A 148 -1.00 5.85 -3.69
N CYS A 149 0.01 5.31 -3.02
CA CYS A 149 0.93 6.10 -2.20
C CYS A 149 1.60 7.20 -3.02
N ARG A 150 2.03 6.90 -4.24
CA ARG A 150 2.72 7.85 -5.11
C ARG A 150 1.76 8.82 -5.80
N PHE A 151 0.59 8.33 -6.22
CA PHE A 151 -0.49 9.15 -6.76
C PHE A 151 -0.97 10.18 -5.73
N TYR A 152 -1.17 9.75 -4.47
CA TYR A 152 -1.53 10.64 -3.37
C TYR A 152 -0.47 11.71 -3.12
N GLN A 153 0.81 11.37 -3.29
CA GLN A 153 1.93 12.31 -3.15
C GLN A 153 2.13 13.19 -4.40
N GLY A 154 1.28 13.11 -5.42
CA GLY A 154 1.29 14.03 -6.56
C GLY A 154 1.87 13.48 -7.86
N ARG A 155 2.31 12.21 -7.90
CA ARG A 155 2.76 11.59 -9.17
C ARG A 155 1.55 11.36 -10.08
N ARG A 156 1.69 11.64 -11.37
CA ARG A 156 0.71 11.33 -12.42
C ARG A 156 1.36 10.54 -13.55
N THR A 157 0.67 9.52 -14.05
CA THR A 157 1.18 8.62 -15.10
C THR A 157 0.05 8.13 -16.01
N GLU A 158 0.40 7.59 -17.18
CA GLU A 158 -0.58 6.96 -18.09
C GLU A 158 -1.34 5.78 -17.44
N ASP A 159 -0.79 5.17 -16.39
CA ASP A 159 -1.43 4.05 -15.68
C ASP A 159 -2.57 4.50 -14.75
N ASP A 160 -2.73 5.80 -14.50
CA ASP A 160 -3.68 6.35 -13.54
C ASP A 160 -5.12 5.97 -13.92
N GLU A 161 -5.48 6.07 -15.20
CA GLU A 161 -6.82 5.71 -15.68
C GLU A 161 -7.16 4.25 -15.40
N ARG A 162 -6.20 3.34 -15.65
CA ARG A 162 -6.37 1.91 -15.38
C ARG A 162 -6.57 1.66 -13.89
N GLN A 163 -5.77 2.27 -13.04
CA GLN A 163 -5.82 2.07 -11.59
C GLN A 163 -7.10 2.64 -10.97
N ILE A 164 -7.56 3.80 -11.46
CA ILE A 164 -8.82 4.42 -11.08
C ILE A 164 -10.01 3.57 -11.53
N SER A 165 -9.97 3.04 -12.75
CA SER A 165 -11.00 2.12 -13.26
C SER A 165 -11.11 0.85 -12.39
N ARG A 166 -9.97 0.25 -12.01
CA ARG A 166 -9.93 -0.88 -11.08
C ARG A 166 -10.51 -0.54 -9.71
N TRP A 167 -10.17 0.63 -9.16
CA TRP A 167 -10.76 1.12 -7.92
C TRP A 167 -12.28 1.30 -8.04
N SER A 168 -12.74 1.90 -9.14
CA SER A 168 -14.18 2.12 -9.39
C SER A 168 -14.96 0.80 -9.44
N ASN A 169 -14.41 -0.21 -10.10
CA ASN A 169 -15.00 -1.56 -10.15
C ASN A 169 -15.02 -2.27 -8.78
N CYS A 170 -14.16 -1.87 -7.84
CA CYS A 170 -14.12 -2.44 -6.49
C CYS A 170 -14.98 -1.67 -5.49
N ALA A 171 -14.75 -0.36 -5.35
CA ALA A 171 -15.27 0.51 -4.30
C ALA A 171 -16.05 1.74 -4.83
N GLY A 172 -16.02 2.00 -6.13
CA GLY A 172 -16.81 3.05 -6.79
C GLY A 172 -18.32 2.82 -6.64
N GLU A 173 -19.14 3.73 -7.17
CA GLU A 173 -20.61 3.68 -7.02
C GLU A 173 -21.23 2.32 -7.38
N LYS A 174 -20.83 1.75 -8.51
CA LYS A 174 -21.23 0.41 -8.97
C LYS A 174 -20.25 -0.69 -8.53
N GLY A 175 -19.33 -0.38 -7.63
CA GLY A 175 -18.25 -1.26 -7.21
C GLY A 175 -18.74 -2.58 -6.61
N ARG A 176 -18.21 -3.69 -7.12
CA ARG A 176 -18.59 -5.06 -6.75
C ARG A 176 -18.48 -5.29 -5.25
N TRP A 177 -17.34 -4.95 -4.66
CA TRP A 177 -17.05 -5.25 -3.26
C TRP A 177 -17.83 -4.36 -2.30
N LYS A 178 -17.98 -3.07 -2.64
CA LYS A 178 -18.80 -2.15 -1.83
C LYS A 178 -20.25 -2.61 -1.78
N ASN A 179 -20.86 -2.88 -2.93
CA ASN A 179 -22.26 -3.26 -3.01
C ASN A 179 -22.52 -4.67 -2.45
N ASN A 180 -21.54 -5.58 -2.56
CA ASN A 180 -21.56 -6.88 -1.90
C ASN A 180 -21.61 -6.72 -0.37
N LEU A 181 -20.72 -5.90 0.21
CA LEU A 181 -20.71 -5.66 1.66
C LEU A 181 -22.06 -5.08 2.13
N ILE A 182 -22.55 -4.04 1.47
CA ILE A 182 -23.82 -3.39 1.87
C ILE A 182 -24.97 -4.40 1.82
N THR A 183 -25.08 -5.18 0.74
CA THR A 183 -26.12 -6.22 0.63
C THR A 183 -26.05 -7.21 1.80
N LYS A 184 -24.86 -7.65 2.18
CA LYS A 184 -24.69 -8.58 3.31
C LYS A 184 -25.06 -7.95 4.66
N VAL A 185 -24.71 -6.68 4.88
CA VAL A 185 -25.10 -5.96 6.09
C VAL A 185 -26.62 -5.77 6.16
N VAL A 186 -27.27 -5.41 5.05
CA VAL A 186 -28.73 -5.27 4.98
C VAL A 186 -29.43 -6.60 5.27
N LYS A 187 -28.99 -7.70 4.64
CA LYS A 187 -29.55 -9.05 4.86
C LYS A 187 -29.38 -9.53 6.30
N ALA A 188 -28.29 -9.14 6.96
CA ALA A 188 -28.05 -9.47 8.36
C ALA A 188 -28.85 -8.60 9.34
N GLY A 189 -29.56 -7.56 8.88
CA GLY A 189 -30.25 -6.61 9.77
C GLY A 189 -29.31 -5.80 10.66
N ALA A 190 -28.01 -5.73 10.31
CA ALA A 190 -26.99 -5.12 11.16
C ALA A 190 -26.77 -3.63 10.85
N LYS A 191 -26.09 -2.93 11.77
CA LYS A 191 -25.55 -1.58 11.53
C LYS A 191 -24.44 -1.61 10.47
N PHE A 192 -24.29 -0.51 9.72
CA PHE A 192 -23.35 -0.39 8.60
C PHE A 192 -21.89 -0.68 8.99
N ASP A 193 -21.52 -0.34 10.22
CA ASP A 193 -20.18 -0.44 10.78
C ASP A 193 -19.91 -1.74 11.53
N ASN A 194 -20.88 -2.65 11.66
CA ASN A 194 -20.70 -3.90 12.40
C ASN A 194 -19.54 -4.74 11.80
N PRO A 195 -18.41 -4.88 12.53
CA PRO A 195 -17.18 -5.46 11.98
C PRO A 195 -17.27 -6.98 11.78
N VAL A 196 -18.22 -7.65 12.44
CA VAL A 196 -18.44 -9.10 12.35
C VAL A 196 -19.03 -9.48 10.98
N ILE A 197 -19.75 -8.56 10.33
CA ILE A 197 -20.34 -8.84 9.02
C ILE A 197 -19.27 -8.75 7.92
N SER A 198 -18.94 -9.91 7.36
CA SER A 198 -18.03 -10.06 6.22
C SER A 198 -16.66 -9.39 6.39
N PRO A 199 -15.90 -9.76 7.43
CA PRO A 199 -14.61 -9.14 7.75
C PRO A 199 -13.62 -9.21 6.58
N VAL A 200 -13.64 -10.30 5.80
CA VAL A 200 -12.81 -10.44 4.58
C VAL A 200 -13.14 -9.37 3.53
N VAL A 201 -14.43 -9.05 3.32
CA VAL A 201 -14.86 -8.02 2.35
C VAL A 201 -14.52 -6.62 2.87
N ARG A 202 -14.67 -6.38 4.17
CA ARG A 202 -14.26 -5.12 4.81
C ARG A 202 -12.75 -4.90 4.68
N GLN A 203 -11.95 -5.94 4.93
CA GLN A 203 -10.51 -5.90 4.76
C GLN A 203 -10.12 -5.68 3.29
N THR A 204 -10.83 -6.34 2.36
CA THR A 204 -10.61 -6.16 0.91
C THR A 204 -10.86 -4.71 0.53
N LEU A 205 -11.95 -4.09 0.97
CA LEU A 205 -12.24 -2.68 0.68
C LEU A 205 -11.19 -1.74 1.27
N LEU A 206 -10.64 -2.07 2.44
CA LEU A 206 -9.57 -1.30 3.06
C LEU A 206 -8.28 -1.33 2.23
N HIS A 207 -7.96 -2.46 1.56
CA HIS A 207 -6.87 -2.51 0.57
C HIS A 207 -7.05 -1.49 -0.56
N TRP A 208 -8.30 -1.19 -0.92
CA TRP A 208 -8.68 -0.23 -1.96
C TRP A 208 -8.98 1.17 -1.39
N ALA A 209 -8.44 1.50 -0.22
CA ALA A 209 -8.59 2.80 0.44
C ALA A 209 -10.05 3.24 0.64
N TYR A 210 -10.94 2.27 0.88
CA TYR A 210 -12.35 2.51 1.13
C TYR A 210 -12.81 1.82 2.41
N GLU A 211 -13.53 2.55 3.25
CA GLU A 211 -14.33 1.99 4.33
C GLU A 211 -15.80 2.35 4.17
N LEU A 212 -16.70 1.43 4.52
CA LEU A 212 -18.14 1.66 4.36
C LEU A 212 -18.60 2.82 5.24
N THR A 213 -19.25 3.81 4.61
CA THR A 213 -19.89 4.93 5.30
C THR A 213 -21.38 4.65 5.52
N GLU A 214 -21.97 5.34 6.50
CA GLU A 214 -23.41 5.29 6.74
C GLU A 214 -24.20 5.80 5.53
N GLU A 215 -23.72 6.88 4.89
CA GLU A 215 -24.37 7.45 3.71
C GLU A 215 -24.43 6.46 2.53
N ASP A 216 -23.30 5.81 2.21
CA ASP A 216 -23.26 4.80 1.14
C ASP A 216 -24.19 3.61 1.47
N PHE A 217 -24.22 3.20 2.73
CA PHE A 217 -25.11 2.16 3.21
C PHE A 217 -26.59 2.55 3.05
N ILE A 218 -27.00 3.73 3.53
CA ILE A 218 -28.38 4.22 3.42
C ILE A 218 -28.79 4.36 1.96
N ARG A 219 -27.94 4.98 1.12
CA ARG A 219 -28.22 5.19 -0.31
C ARG A 219 -28.46 3.87 -1.02
N ARG A 220 -27.59 2.87 -0.82
CA ARG A 220 -27.74 1.56 -1.47
C ARG A 220 -28.87 0.74 -0.86
N LYS A 221 -29.10 0.81 0.45
CA LYS A 221 -30.22 0.12 1.12
C LYS A 221 -31.58 0.55 0.54
N LYS A 222 -31.74 1.84 0.20
CA LYS A 222 -32.95 2.35 -0.47
C LYS A 222 -33.19 1.74 -1.86
N GLN A 223 -32.13 1.36 -2.58
CA GLN A 223 -32.22 0.74 -3.91
C GLN A 223 -32.43 -0.78 -3.88
N LEU A 224 -32.27 -1.41 -2.71
CA LEU A 224 -32.47 -2.85 -2.51
C LEU A 224 -33.87 -3.21 -2.02
N LYS A 225 -34.61 -2.20 -1.54
CA LYS A 225 -36.03 -2.29 -1.20
C LYS A 225 -36.85 -2.05 -2.46
#